data_AF-A0A8T4JD49-F1
#
_entry.id   AF-A0A8T4JD49-F1
#
_cell.length_a   1.000
_cell.length_b   1.000
_cell.length_c   1.000
_cell.angle_alpha   90.00
_cell.angle_beta   90.00
_cell.angle_gamma   90.00
#
_symmetry.space_group_name_H-M   'P 1'
#
loop_
_entity.id
_entity.type
_entity.pdbx_description
1 polymer ?
#
loop_
_entity_poly.entity_id
_entity_poly.type
_entity_poly.pdbx_seq_one_letter_code
_entity_poly.pdbx_strand_id
1 'polypeptide(L)'
;MPNNPLYKHYTDISGTLKSRRDDIIIGSILFNDRFKPSFREQFYAEFASLRSFKKKGTNLKEDKLKEIIKFMNNKNIKMSSVYLPRHIINNCERRVKALIAKKKHIRGKHVSIRSFHERLIGLAYFQALKPFSKKNYPYDSFFCQETQFQMQEPFSVIMRMGHKTNYFFRPAMVPRRTEHMIKFADFVASAKKKVDSFLLGPLKNYSTVKYEPTDEELLLAFKVSQHSQSK
;
A
#
# COMPACT_ATOMS: atom_id res chain seq x y z
N MET A 1 2.16 33.29 12.66
CA MET A 1 1.92 31.84 12.83
C MET A 1 3.27 31.15 12.96
N PRO A 2 3.51 30.36 14.02
CA PRO A 2 4.82 29.77 14.24
C PRO A 2 5.12 28.70 13.18
N ASN A 3 6.39 28.62 12.79
CA ASN A 3 6.99 27.72 11.80
C ASN A 3 6.37 26.32 11.78
N ASN A 4 5.61 26.04 10.72
CA ASN A 4 5.04 24.73 10.43
C ASN A 4 6.20 23.76 10.13
N PRO A 5 6.43 22.70 10.93
CA PRO A 5 7.58 21.85 10.71
C PRO A 5 7.33 21.00 9.45
N LEU A 6 8.04 21.37 8.38
CA LEU A 6 8.77 20.48 7.46
C LEU A 6 8.16 19.08 7.30
N TYR A 7 7.41 18.90 6.21
CA TYR A 7 6.95 17.63 5.63
C TYR A 7 6.96 16.47 6.65
N LYS A 8 7.73 15.39 6.58
CA LYS A 8 8.20 14.47 7.67
C LYS A 8 8.25 13.06 7.13
N HIS A 9 7.28 12.66 6.32
CA HIS A 9 7.13 11.30 5.85
C HIS A 9 6.60 11.25 4.42
N TYR A 10 7.44 10.78 3.50
CA TYR A 10 6.97 10.37 2.18
C TYR A 10 6.81 8.87 2.20
N THR A 11 5.58 8.42 1.93
CA THR A 11 5.32 7.02 1.65
C THR A 11 5.22 6.83 0.15
N ASP A 12 6.17 6.12 -0.47
CA ASP A 12 5.94 5.51 -1.79
C ASP A 12 5.06 4.30 -1.56
N ILE A 13 4.02 4.11 -2.36
CA ILE A 13 3.19 2.91 -2.30
C ILE A 13 2.94 2.41 -3.72
N SER A 14 3.39 1.18 -3.99
CA SER A 14 3.22 0.50 -5.27
C SER A 14 2.62 -0.88 -5.03
N GLY A 15 1.84 -1.38 -5.98
CA GLY A 15 1.33 -2.74 -5.91
C GLY A 15 1.42 -3.48 -7.23
N THR A 16 1.64 -4.79 -7.16
CA THR A 16 1.65 -5.65 -8.35
C THR A 16 0.24 -6.14 -8.64
N LEU A 17 -0.45 -5.47 -9.55
CA LEU A 17 -1.74 -5.93 -10.09
C LEU A 17 -1.55 -6.17 -11.58
N LYS A 18 -1.11 -7.38 -11.95
CA LYS A 18 -1.04 -7.76 -13.37
C LYS A 18 -2.40 -8.24 -13.87
N SER A 19 -3.21 -8.86 -13.00
CA SER A 19 -4.58 -9.29 -13.32
C SER A 19 -5.50 -9.29 -12.09
N ARG A 20 -6.83 -9.31 -12.33
CA ARG A 20 -7.86 -9.50 -11.29
C ARG A 20 -7.82 -10.89 -10.63
N ARG A 21 -6.97 -11.80 -11.12
CA ARG A 21 -6.80 -13.18 -10.60
C ARG A 21 -5.55 -13.34 -9.74
N ASP A 22 -4.74 -12.29 -9.60
CA ASP A 22 -3.48 -12.35 -8.89
C ASP A 22 -3.64 -11.99 -7.41
N ASP A 23 -2.62 -12.32 -6.64
CA ASP A 23 -2.44 -11.78 -5.30
C ASP A 23 -2.33 -10.25 -5.32
N ILE A 24 -2.83 -9.61 -4.27
CA ILE A 24 -2.56 -8.19 -4.03
C ILE A 24 -1.29 -8.10 -3.20
N ILE A 25 -0.27 -7.44 -3.74
CA ILE A 25 0.97 -7.17 -3.02
C ILE A 25 1.19 -5.67 -3.06
N ILE A 26 1.25 -5.05 -1.89
CA ILE A 26 1.53 -3.64 -1.72
C ILE A 26 2.89 -3.50 -1.05
N GLY A 27 3.80 -2.76 -1.65
CA GLY A 27 5.01 -2.30 -1.00
C GLY A 27 4.83 -0.86 -0.54
N SER A 28 5.52 -0.52 0.54
CA SER A 28 5.56 0.82 1.08
C SER A 28 6.93 1.10 1.69
N ILE A 29 7.35 2.35 1.65
CA ILE A 29 8.60 2.80 2.28
C ILE A 29 8.38 4.09 3.02
N LEU A 30 9.19 4.36 4.03
CA LEU A 30 9.20 5.65 4.72
C LEU A 30 10.52 6.37 4.44
N PHE A 31 10.47 7.48 3.71
CA PHE A 31 11.61 8.40 3.66
C PHE A 31 11.54 9.40 4.81
N ASN A 32 12.70 9.61 5.44
CA ASN A 32 12.95 10.77 6.28
C ASN A 32 13.39 11.92 5.37
N ASP A 33 12.85 13.13 5.56
CA ASP A 33 13.01 14.26 4.63
C ASP A 33 14.45 14.68 4.35
N ARG A 34 15.37 14.36 5.26
CA ARG A 34 16.81 14.63 5.08
C ARG A 34 17.47 13.86 3.94
N PHE A 35 16.79 12.89 3.33
CA PHE A 35 17.41 11.91 2.43
C PHE A 35 16.99 12.01 0.96
N LYS A 36 16.00 12.82 0.56
CA LYS A 36 15.37 12.64 -0.77
C LYS A 36 16.30 12.85 -1.98
N PRO A 37 17.06 13.96 -2.11
CA PRO A 37 17.94 14.14 -3.27
C PRO A 37 19.17 13.22 -3.21
N SER A 38 19.84 13.20 -2.05
CA SER A 38 21.08 12.44 -1.84
C SER A 38 20.91 10.93 -1.90
N PHE A 39 19.77 10.40 -1.46
CA PHE A 39 19.51 8.96 -1.51
C PHE A 39 19.29 8.47 -2.94
N ARG A 40 18.63 9.26 -3.79
CA ARG A 40 18.42 8.93 -5.20
C ARG A 40 19.75 8.82 -5.94
N GLU A 41 20.65 9.76 -5.71
CA GLU A 41 21.99 9.74 -6.30
C GLU A 41 22.79 8.54 -5.81
N GLN A 42 22.78 8.26 -4.49
CA GLN A 42 23.42 7.07 -3.92
C GLN A 42 22.84 5.77 -4.51
N PHE A 43 21.52 5.70 -4.70
CA PHE A 43 20.90 4.53 -5.31
C PHE A 43 21.36 4.33 -6.76
N TYR A 44 21.41 5.38 -7.57
CA TYR A 44 21.87 5.25 -8.95
C TYR A 44 23.39 5.11 -9.08
N ALA A 45 24.18 5.52 -8.10
CA ALA A 45 25.59 5.19 -8.03
C ALA A 45 25.77 3.67 -7.84
N GLU A 46 25.00 3.07 -6.92
CA GLU A 46 25.03 1.62 -6.65
C GLU A 46 24.38 0.79 -7.78
N PHE A 47 23.29 1.30 -8.34
CA PHE A 47 22.45 0.60 -9.31
C PHE A 47 22.31 1.38 -10.62
N ALA A 48 23.44 1.78 -11.21
CA ALA A 48 23.49 2.60 -12.42
C ALA A 48 22.68 2.01 -13.59
N SER A 49 22.65 0.68 -13.71
CA SER A 49 21.85 -0.02 -14.73
C SER A 49 20.33 0.12 -14.55
N LEU A 50 19.84 0.68 -13.45
CA LEU A 50 18.43 1.02 -13.23
C LEU A 50 18.11 2.48 -13.58
N ARG A 51 19.12 3.29 -13.91
CA ARG A 51 18.94 4.69 -14.31
C ARG A 51 18.39 4.82 -15.72
N SER A 52 18.86 3.97 -16.64
CA SER A 52 18.49 4.00 -18.06
C SER A 52 17.21 3.25 -18.39
N PHE A 53 16.79 2.33 -17.53
CA PHE A 53 15.60 1.54 -17.75
C PHE A 53 14.49 1.99 -16.81
N LYS A 54 13.28 2.20 -17.33
CA LYS A 54 12.02 2.23 -16.55
C LYS A 54 11.72 0.83 -15.96
N LYS A 55 12.72 0.14 -15.40
CA LYS A 55 12.63 -1.22 -14.88
C LYS A 55 11.86 -1.18 -13.57
N LYS A 56 10.60 -1.61 -13.67
CA LYS A 56 9.77 -1.99 -12.53
C LYS A 56 10.46 -3.15 -11.80
N GLY A 57 10.39 -3.17 -10.47
CA GLY A 57 10.85 -4.27 -9.63
C GLY A 57 10.28 -5.62 -10.09
N THR A 58 9.10 -5.62 -10.71
CA THR A 58 8.48 -6.83 -11.27
C THR A 58 9.32 -7.52 -12.34
N ASN A 59 10.24 -6.81 -13.00
CA ASN A 59 11.07 -7.34 -14.08
C ASN A 59 12.49 -7.71 -13.60
N LEU A 60 12.81 -7.44 -12.34
CA LEU A 60 14.09 -7.79 -11.75
C LEU A 60 14.10 -9.25 -11.28
N LYS A 61 15.27 -9.88 -11.39
CA LYS A 61 15.56 -11.21 -10.81
C LYS A 61 15.64 -11.11 -9.29
N GLU A 62 15.50 -12.26 -8.63
CA GLU A 62 15.54 -12.39 -7.17
C GLU A 62 16.79 -11.74 -6.56
N ASP A 63 17.98 -12.10 -7.04
CA ASP A 63 19.25 -11.58 -6.50
C ASP A 63 19.33 -10.06 -6.52
N LYS A 64 18.86 -9.46 -7.63
CA LYS A 64 18.86 -8.00 -7.77
C LYS A 64 17.87 -7.33 -6.83
N LEU A 65 16.70 -7.93 -6.63
CA LEU A 65 15.73 -7.44 -5.64
C LEU A 65 16.31 -7.54 -4.23
N LYS A 66 16.95 -8.66 -3.90
CA LYS A 66 17.62 -8.87 -2.61
C LYS A 66 18.70 -7.82 -2.34
N GLU A 67 19.55 -7.52 -3.32
CA GLU A 67 20.55 -6.44 -3.22
C GLU A 67 19.91 -5.08 -2.96
N ILE A 68 18.85 -4.73 -3.70
CA ILE A 68 18.13 -3.47 -3.54
C ILE A 68 17.50 -3.33 -2.15
N ILE A 69 16.85 -4.39 -1.64
CA ILE A 69 16.27 -4.36 -0.28
C ILE A 69 17.36 -4.25 0.78
N LYS A 70 18.47 -4.99 0.63
CA LYS A 70 19.64 -4.88 1.54
C LYS A 70 20.21 -3.47 1.56
N PHE A 71 20.38 -2.85 0.39
CA PHE A 71 20.84 -1.47 0.28
C PHE A 71 19.92 -0.50 1.03
N MET A 72 18.60 -0.57 0.79
CA MET A 72 17.63 0.26 1.51
C MET A 72 17.64 0.02 3.02
N ASN A 73 17.75 -1.23 3.45
CA ASN A 73 17.87 -1.59 4.87
C ASN A 73 19.11 -0.96 5.51
N ASN A 74 20.26 -1.03 4.84
CA ASN A 74 21.54 -0.47 5.33
C ASN A 74 21.50 1.06 5.40
N LYS A 75 20.71 1.70 4.54
CA LYS A 75 20.45 3.15 4.58
C LYS A 75 19.36 3.54 5.60
N ASN A 76 18.96 2.61 6.47
CA ASN A 76 17.94 2.78 7.50
C ASN A 76 16.58 3.24 6.97
N ILE A 77 16.23 2.82 5.75
CA ILE A 77 14.91 3.08 5.17
C ILE A 77 13.96 2.01 5.67
N LYS A 78 12.88 2.44 6.33
CA LYS A 78 11.81 1.54 6.74
C LYS A 78 10.98 1.13 5.53
N MET A 79 10.74 -0.15 5.40
CA MET A 79 10.04 -0.78 4.30
C MET A 79 8.99 -1.73 4.86
N SER A 80 7.81 -1.76 4.25
CA SER A 80 6.75 -2.68 4.63
C SER A 80 6.08 -3.22 3.38
N SER A 81 5.86 -4.53 3.34
CA SER A 81 5.03 -5.19 2.34
C SER A 81 3.78 -5.77 2.97
N VAL A 82 2.64 -5.54 2.32
CA VAL A 82 1.36 -6.17 2.66
C VAL A 82 1.02 -7.15 1.54
N TYR A 83 0.77 -8.39 1.93
CA TYR A 83 0.46 -9.50 1.03
C TYR A 83 -0.96 -10.01 1.30
N LEU A 84 -1.81 -9.94 0.27
CA LEU A 84 -3.16 -10.48 0.22
C LEU A 84 -3.19 -11.62 -0.81
N PRO A 85 -3.06 -12.89 -0.35
CA PRO A 85 -3.17 -14.04 -1.21
C PRO A 85 -4.54 -14.16 -1.87
N ARG A 86 -4.58 -14.77 -3.06
CA ARG A 86 -5.80 -14.97 -3.85
C ARG A 86 -6.91 -15.71 -3.09
N HIS A 87 -6.57 -16.72 -2.30
CA HIS A 87 -7.56 -17.46 -1.52
C HIS A 87 -8.26 -16.58 -0.46
N ILE A 88 -7.53 -15.62 0.14
CA ILE A 88 -8.10 -14.62 1.04
C ILE A 88 -9.00 -13.64 0.28
N ILE A 89 -8.59 -13.21 -0.92
CA ILE A 89 -9.41 -12.34 -1.78
C ILE A 89 -10.74 -13.01 -2.12
N ASN A 90 -10.71 -14.28 -2.53
CA ASN A 90 -11.90 -15.10 -2.80
C ASN A 90 -12.79 -15.26 -1.55
N ASN A 91 -12.17 -15.43 -0.38
CA ASN A 91 -12.90 -15.49 0.88
C ASN A 91 -13.60 -14.16 1.20
N CYS A 92 -12.89 -13.04 1.03
CA CYS A 92 -13.46 -11.70 1.23
C CYS A 92 -14.65 -11.44 0.30
N GLU A 93 -14.59 -11.91 -0.95
CA GLU A 93 -15.70 -11.74 -1.91
C GLU A 93 -16.96 -12.47 -1.44
N ARG A 94 -16.81 -13.72 -0.99
CA ARG A 94 -17.90 -14.52 -0.41
C ARG A 94 -18.47 -13.86 0.85
N ARG A 95 -17.60 -13.40 1.75
CA ARG A 95 -17.98 -12.73 3.00
C ARG A 95 -18.73 -11.42 2.74
N VAL A 96 -18.26 -10.58 1.83
CA VAL A 96 -18.95 -9.33 1.44
C VAL A 96 -20.32 -9.62 0.84
N LYS A 97 -20.44 -10.61 -0.05
CA LYS A 97 -21.73 -11.03 -0.61
C LYS A 97 -22.71 -11.46 0.49
N ALA A 98 -22.25 -12.27 1.44
CA ALA A 98 -23.06 -12.71 2.58
C ALA A 98 -23.47 -11.54 3.51
N LEU A 99 -22.55 -10.61 3.79
CA LEU A 99 -22.81 -9.43 4.62
C LEU A 99 -23.84 -8.49 3.98
N ILE A 100 -23.79 -8.32 2.66
CA ILE A 100 -24.77 -7.52 1.91
C ILE A 100 -26.14 -8.22 1.93
N ALA A 101 -26.20 -9.52 1.65
CA ALA A 101 -27.45 -10.30 1.64
C ALA A 101 -28.16 -10.31 3.00
N LYS A 102 -27.41 -10.37 4.11
CA LYS A 102 -27.97 -10.34 5.47
C LYS A 102 -28.59 -8.99 5.85
N LYS A 103 -28.19 -7.88 5.23
CA LYS A 103 -28.73 -6.56 5.54
C LYS A 103 -29.81 -6.17 4.53
N LYS A 104 -31.07 -6.51 4.87
CA LYS A 104 -32.31 -6.26 4.08
C LYS A 104 -32.54 -4.79 3.62
N HIS A 105 -31.78 -3.81 4.13
CA HIS A 105 -31.97 -2.38 3.82
C HIS A 105 -30.90 -1.75 2.90
N ILE A 106 -29.97 -2.54 2.35
CA ILE A 106 -29.03 -2.01 1.36
C ILE A 106 -29.72 -2.07 0.00
N ARG A 107 -30.51 -1.05 -0.31
CA ARG A 107 -31.02 -0.84 -1.67
C ARG A 107 -29.84 -0.75 -2.64
N GLY A 108 -29.63 -1.82 -3.39
CA GLY A 108 -29.17 -1.82 -4.78
C GLY A 108 -27.97 -0.95 -5.12
N LYS A 109 -26.83 -1.12 -4.45
CA LYS A 109 -25.54 -0.83 -5.10
C LYS A 109 -24.86 -2.15 -5.42
N HIS A 110 -25.04 -2.61 -6.65
CA HIS A 110 -24.24 -3.70 -7.19
C HIS A 110 -22.77 -3.28 -7.09
N VAL A 111 -22.02 -3.92 -6.20
CA VAL A 111 -20.58 -3.68 -6.11
C VAL A 111 -19.95 -4.37 -7.31
N SER A 112 -19.50 -3.59 -8.29
CA SER A 112 -18.76 -4.16 -9.41
C SER A 112 -17.51 -4.87 -8.90
N ILE A 113 -17.07 -5.92 -9.59
CA ILE A 113 -15.85 -6.64 -9.22
C ILE A 113 -14.63 -5.70 -9.17
N ARG A 114 -14.63 -4.66 -10.02
CA ARG A 114 -13.62 -3.59 -10.00
C ARG A 114 -13.65 -2.80 -8.70
N SER A 115 -14.83 -2.30 -8.31
CA SER A 115 -15.01 -1.55 -7.06
C SER A 115 -14.65 -2.41 -5.83
N PHE A 116 -14.94 -3.71 -5.87
CA PHE A 116 -14.52 -4.65 -4.83
C PHE A 116 -13.00 -4.72 -4.68
N HIS A 117 -12.26 -4.91 -5.78
CA HIS A 117 -10.80 -4.96 -5.74
C HIS A 117 -10.19 -3.62 -5.31
N GLU A 118 -10.71 -2.50 -5.83
CA GLU A 118 -10.29 -1.15 -5.45
C GLU A 118 -10.45 -0.91 -3.92
N ARG A 119 -11.53 -1.43 -3.31
CA ARG A 119 -11.74 -1.33 -1.86
C ARG A 119 -10.79 -2.21 -1.05
N LEU A 120 -10.53 -3.43 -1.50
CA LEU A 120 -9.50 -4.30 -0.88
C LEU A 120 -8.11 -3.68 -0.98
N ILE A 121 -7.78 -3.04 -2.09
CA ILE A 121 -6.52 -2.30 -2.26
C ILE A 121 -6.46 -1.15 -1.24
N GLY A 122 -7.56 -0.42 -1.04
CA GLY A 122 -7.64 0.61 0.01
C GLY A 122 -7.36 0.07 1.41
N LEU A 123 -7.89 -1.11 1.75
CA LEU A 123 -7.58 -1.78 3.02
C LEU A 123 -6.10 -2.17 3.10
N ALA A 124 -5.54 -2.74 2.04
CA ALA A 124 -4.12 -3.11 1.99
C ALA A 124 -3.19 -1.89 2.10
N TYR A 125 -3.54 -0.76 1.46
CA TYR A 125 -2.83 0.51 1.59
C TYR A 125 -2.87 1.04 3.02
N PHE A 126 -4.02 0.98 3.68
CA PHE A 126 -4.13 1.35 5.08
C PHE A 126 -3.20 0.52 5.97
N GLN A 127 -3.17 -0.81 5.78
CA GLN A 127 -2.27 -1.69 6.54
C GLN A 127 -0.79 -1.44 6.19
N ALA A 128 -0.47 -1.04 4.97
CA ALA A 128 0.90 -0.72 4.57
C ALA A 128 1.41 0.57 5.24
N LEU A 129 0.52 1.55 5.43
CA LEU A 129 0.84 2.83 6.07
C LEU A 129 0.91 2.76 7.60
N LYS A 130 0.09 1.92 8.22
CA LYS A 130 -0.07 1.83 9.68
C LYS A 130 1.25 1.64 10.47
N PRO A 131 2.22 0.80 10.05
CA PRO A 131 3.49 0.60 10.76
C PRO A 131 4.36 1.86 10.88
N PHE A 132 4.17 2.83 9.98
CA PHE A 132 4.94 4.07 9.95
C PHE A 132 4.24 5.22 10.70
N SER A 133 3.09 4.94 11.29
CA SER A 133 2.14 5.96 11.72
C SER A 133 1.82 5.87 13.20
N LYS A 134 1.65 7.01 13.84
CA LYS A 134 1.16 7.14 15.22
C LYS A 134 -0.32 7.50 15.19
N LYS A 135 -1.07 6.98 16.16
CA LYS A 135 -2.46 7.38 16.36
C LYS A 135 -2.52 8.88 16.67
N ASN A 136 -3.61 9.54 16.29
CA ASN A 136 -3.85 10.96 16.52
C ASN A 136 -2.83 11.91 15.88
N TYR A 137 -2.07 11.45 14.88
CA TYR A 137 -1.11 12.27 14.15
C TYR A 137 -1.40 12.21 12.64
N PRO A 138 -1.39 13.35 11.93
CA PRO A 138 -1.62 13.39 10.49
C PRO A 138 -0.37 13.06 9.68
N TYR A 139 -0.54 12.30 8.59
CA TYR A 139 0.53 11.89 7.67
C TYR A 139 0.14 12.18 6.22
N ASP A 140 1.01 12.85 5.47
CA ASP A 140 0.88 12.94 4.01
C ASP A 140 1.31 11.61 3.37
N SER A 141 0.51 11.08 2.46
CA SER A 141 0.76 9.77 1.84
C SER A 141 0.68 9.91 0.32
N PHE A 142 1.74 9.53 -0.38
CA PHE A 142 1.86 9.77 -1.81
C PHE A 142 1.71 8.47 -2.60
N PHE A 143 0.81 8.48 -3.59
CA PHE A 143 0.51 7.30 -4.39
C PHE A 143 0.92 7.53 -5.84
N CYS A 144 1.61 6.56 -6.43
CA CYS A 144 2.09 6.66 -7.80
C CYS A 144 0.96 6.36 -8.81
N GLN A 145 0.73 7.25 -9.79
CA GLN A 145 -0.34 7.18 -10.80
C GLN A 145 -0.12 6.14 -11.94
N GLU A 146 0.47 4.99 -11.62
CA GLU A 146 0.63 3.88 -12.57
C GLU A 146 -0.25 2.67 -12.21
N THR A 147 -1.38 2.93 -11.58
CA THR A 147 -2.39 1.92 -11.30
C THR A 147 -3.34 1.78 -12.50
N GLN A 148 -3.71 0.55 -12.87
CA GLN A 148 -4.75 0.27 -13.88
C GLN A 148 -6.18 0.57 -13.38
N PHE A 149 -6.31 1.19 -12.21
CA PHE A 149 -7.57 1.37 -11.47
C PHE A 149 -7.66 2.80 -10.90
N GLN A 150 -8.88 3.20 -10.53
CA GLN A 150 -9.15 4.54 -10.00
C GLN A 150 -8.77 4.60 -8.52
N MET A 151 -8.04 5.63 -8.11
CA MET A 151 -7.53 5.78 -6.74
C MET A 151 -8.53 6.41 -5.77
N GLN A 152 -9.66 6.92 -6.27
CA GLN A 152 -10.72 7.53 -5.46
C GLN A 152 -11.31 6.56 -4.42
N GLU A 153 -11.64 5.34 -4.83
CA GLU A 153 -12.18 4.31 -3.93
C GLU A 153 -11.16 3.85 -2.87
N PRO A 154 -9.90 3.49 -3.24
CA PRO A 154 -8.86 3.21 -2.26
C PRO A 154 -8.66 4.33 -1.25
N PHE A 155 -8.59 5.59 -1.69
CA PHE A 155 -8.44 6.75 -0.80
C PHE A 155 -9.62 6.89 0.16
N SER A 156 -10.83 6.72 -0.36
CA SER A 156 -12.04 6.75 0.46
C SER A 156 -12.03 5.68 1.56
N VAL A 157 -11.52 4.47 1.27
CA VAL A 157 -11.35 3.40 2.27
C VAL A 157 -10.29 3.78 3.30
N ILE A 158 -9.12 4.26 2.88
CA ILE A 158 -8.03 4.66 3.79
C ILE A 158 -8.54 5.71 4.78
N MET A 159 -9.26 6.73 4.30
CA MET A 159 -9.85 7.76 5.16
C MET A 159 -10.84 7.17 6.16
N ARG A 160 -11.76 6.30 5.72
CA ARG A 160 -12.74 5.65 6.62
C ARG A 160 -12.08 4.82 7.70
N MET A 161 -11.13 3.96 7.29
CA MET A 161 -10.34 3.14 8.20
C MET A 161 -9.59 4.02 9.20
N GLY A 162 -8.96 5.08 8.70
CA GLY A 162 -8.23 6.06 9.48
C GLY A 162 -9.06 6.72 10.57
N HIS A 163 -10.24 7.24 10.22
CA HIS A 163 -11.17 7.83 11.18
C HIS A 163 -11.62 6.84 12.26
N LYS A 164 -11.96 5.60 11.89
CA LYS A 164 -12.41 4.58 12.85
C LYS A 164 -11.31 4.15 13.83
N THR A 165 -10.05 4.22 13.41
CA THR A 165 -8.90 3.66 14.14
C THR A 165 -7.93 4.72 14.69
N ASN A 166 -8.27 6.00 14.51
CA ASN A 166 -7.48 7.17 14.87
C ASN A 166 -6.10 7.27 14.15
N TYR A 167 -6.01 6.80 12.91
CA TYR A 167 -4.85 6.99 12.04
C TYR A 167 -5.20 7.99 10.93
N PHE A 168 -4.54 9.15 10.89
CA PHE A 168 -4.96 10.23 9.99
C PHE A 168 -4.03 10.31 8.78
N PHE A 169 -4.51 9.88 7.62
CA PHE A 169 -3.77 9.92 6.36
C PHE A 169 -4.33 11.01 5.44
N ARG A 170 -3.46 11.71 4.72
CA ARG A 170 -3.80 12.66 3.67
C ARG A 170 -3.28 12.10 2.34
N PRO A 171 -4.07 11.24 1.66
CA PRO A 171 -3.63 10.60 0.44
C PRO A 171 -3.61 11.60 -0.72
N ALA A 172 -2.47 11.70 -1.40
CA ALA A 172 -2.27 12.52 -2.59
C ALA A 172 -1.74 11.65 -3.74
N MET A 173 -2.22 11.92 -4.95
CA MET A 173 -1.66 11.33 -6.17
C MET A 173 -0.46 12.15 -6.63
N VAL A 174 0.65 11.48 -6.93
CA VAL A 174 1.77 12.15 -7.59
C VAL A 174 1.57 12.07 -9.11
N PRO A 175 1.53 13.19 -9.84
CA PRO A 175 1.32 13.19 -11.29
C PRO A 175 2.39 12.38 -12.02
N ARG A 176 2.01 11.69 -13.10
CA ARG A 176 2.91 10.86 -13.94
C ARG A 176 4.27 11.48 -14.32
N ARG A 177 4.39 12.83 -14.36
CA ARG A 177 5.65 13.55 -14.67
C ARG A 177 6.77 13.37 -13.64
N THR A 178 6.52 12.76 -12.48
CA THR A 178 7.59 12.25 -11.61
C THR A 178 8.21 10.95 -12.15
N GLU A 179 8.47 10.87 -13.45
CA GLU A 179 9.20 9.78 -14.13
C GLU A 179 10.63 9.61 -13.57
N HIS A 180 11.06 10.58 -12.78
CA HIS A 180 12.32 10.63 -12.06
C HIS A 180 12.28 10.00 -10.66
N MET A 181 11.10 9.69 -10.10
CA MET A 181 11.04 9.00 -8.82
C MET A 181 11.27 7.52 -9.03
N ILE A 182 12.40 7.03 -8.52
CA ILE A 182 12.62 5.60 -8.33
C ILE A 182 11.44 5.05 -7.53
N LYS A 183 10.75 4.04 -8.05
CA LYS A 183 9.61 3.38 -7.41
C LYS A 183 10.09 2.35 -6.41
N PHE A 184 10.71 2.83 -5.36
CA PHE A 184 11.27 2.00 -4.31
C PHE A 184 10.23 1.05 -3.69
N ALA A 185 8.98 1.48 -3.55
CA ALA A 185 7.89 0.61 -3.10
C ALA A 185 7.61 -0.56 -4.07
N ASP A 186 7.87 -0.40 -5.36
CA ASP A 186 7.71 -1.48 -6.33
C ASP A 186 8.78 -2.57 -6.15
N PHE A 187 10.01 -2.18 -5.79
CA PHE A 187 11.04 -3.13 -5.37
C PHE A 187 10.63 -3.86 -4.09
N VAL A 188 10.08 -3.16 -3.11
CA VAL A 188 9.57 -3.75 -1.85
C VAL A 188 8.47 -4.78 -2.11
N ALA A 189 7.47 -4.43 -2.94
CA ALA A 189 6.39 -5.33 -3.33
C ALA A 189 6.91 -6.54 -4.10
N SER A 190 7.82 -6.31 -5.05
CA SER A 190 8.40 -7.38 -5.89
C SER A 190 9.29 -8.32 -5.10
N ALA A 191 10.05 -7.80 -4.12
CA ALA A 191 10.85 -8.61 -3.22
C ALA A 191 9.99 -9.58 -2.42
N LYS A 192 8.85 -9.12 -1.87
CA LYS A 192 7.91 -10.00 -1.16
C LYS A 192 7.40 -11.17 -2.02
N LYS A 193 7.30 -10.95 -3.33
CA LYS A 193 6.81 -11.94 -4.30
C LYS A 193 7.87 -12.95 -4.70
N LYS A 194 9.13 -12.54 -4.81
CA LYS A 194 10.17 -13.31 -5.51
C LYS A 194 11.34 -13.74 -4.63
N VAL A 195 11.60 -13.04 -3.53
CA VAL A 195 12.73 -13.34 -2.65
C VAL A 195 12.22 -14.22 -1.52
N ASP A 196 12.96 -15.28 -1.20
CA ASP A 196 12.65 -16.14 -0.07
C ASP A 196 12.52 -15.32 1.22
N SER A 197 11.43 -15.55 1.96
CA SER A 197 11.19 -14.95 3.27
C SER A 197 12.35 -15.12 4.26
N PHE A 198 13.08 -16.24 4.21
CA PHE A 198 14.27 -16.47 5.05
C PHE A 198 15.37 -15.44 4.76
N LEU A 199 15.49 -14.99 3.50
CA LEU A 199 16.50 -14.01 3.09
C LEU A 199 16.10 -12.56 3.44
N LEU A 200 14.81 -12.32 3.63
CA LEU A 200 14.26 -11.02 4.03
C LEU A 200 14.12 -10.88 5.55
N GLY A 201 13.91 -11.99 6.28
CA GLY A 201 13.67 -12.02 7.72
C GLY A 201 14.74 -11.33 8.58
N PRO A 202 16.04 -11.47 8.30
CA PRO A 202 17.10 -10.80 9.05
C PRO A 202 17.16 -9.26 8.88
N LEU A 203 16.42 -8.69 7.92
CA LEU A 203 16.50 -7.26 7.62
C LEU A 203 15.61 -6.46 8.58
N LYS A 204 16.23 -5.86 9.60
CA LYS A 204 15.55 -5.09 10.68
C LYS A 204 14.55 -4.04 10.21
N ASN A 205 14.76 -3.44 9.02
CA ASN A 205 13.92 -2.38 8.49
C ASN A 205 12.90 -2.87 7.44
N TYR A 206 12.82 -4.18 7.17
CA TYR A 206 11.88 -4.75 6.22
C TYR A 206 10.82 -5.59 6.94
N SER A 207 9.58 -5.12 6.96
CA SER A 207 8.46 -5.87 7.51
C SER A 207 7.58 -6.46 6.41
N THR A 208 7.03 -7.63 6.68
CA THR A 208 6.02 -8.27 5.83
C THR A 208 4.79 -8.59 6.66
N VAL A 209 3.62 -8.29 6.12
CA VAL A 209 2.35 -8.61 6.74
C VAL A 209 1.51 -9.42 5.74
N LYS A 210 1.19 -10.67 6.09
CA LYS A 210 0.08 -11.37 5.45
C LYS A 210 -1.20 -10.79 6.04
N TYR A 211 -2.02 -10.15 5.22
CA TYR A 211 -3.21 -9.45 5.69
C TYR A 211 -4.48 -10.19 5.30
N GLU A 212 -5.34 -10.40 6.29
CA GLU A 212 -6.69 -10.94 6.13
C GLU A 212 -7.69 -9.95 6.72
N PRO A 213 -8.49 -9.25 5.89
CA PRO A 213 -9.49 -8.32 6.38
C PRO A 213 -10.50 -8.96 7.33
N THR A 214 -10.79 -8.32 8.44
CA THR A 214 -11.88 -8.73 9.35
C THR A 214 -13.25 -8.35 8.79
N ASP A 215 -14.34 -8.93 9.33
CA ASP A 215 -15.69 -8.57 8.89
C ASP A 215 -15.99 -7.09 9.17
N GLU A 216 -15.50 -6.53 10.28
CA GLU A 216 -15.67 -5.10 10.59
C GLU A 216 -14.97 -4.21 9.55
N GLU A 217 -13.74 -4.57 9.15
CA GLU A 217 -13.00 -3.85 8.12
C GLU A 217 -13.69 -3.93 6.76
N LEU A 218 -14.22 -5.10 6.40
CA LEU A 218 -15.02 -5.28 5.19
C LEU A 218 -16.31 -4.44 5.25
N LEU A 219 -17.07 -4.47 6.35
CA LEU A 219 -18.27 -3.66 6.49
C LEU A 219 -17.97 -2.16 6.32
N LEU A 220 -16.87 -1.68 6.92
CA LEU A 220 -16.44 -0.29 6.84
C LEU A 220 -15.96 0.10 5.43
N ALA A 221 -15.14 -0.74 4.79
CA ALA A 221 -14.67 -0.51 3.43
C ALA A 221 -15.84 -0.51 2.43
N PHE A 222 -16.84 -1.37 2.64
CA PHE A 222 -17.97 -1.53 1.74
C PHE A 222 -19.16 -0.60 2.03
N LYS A 223 -19.07 0.29 3.04
CA LYS A 223 -20.16 1.17 3.48
C LYS A 223 -21.45 0.38 3.79
N VAL A 224 -21.28 -0.80 4.37
CA VAL A 224 -22.40 -1.66 4.79
C VAL A 224 -22.88 -1.11 6.13
N SER A 225 -23.62 0.01 6.12
CA SER A 225 -24.10 0.68 7.33
C SER A 225 -24.79 -0.30 8.27
N GLN A 226 -24.39 -0.31 9.53
CA GLN A 226 -25.27 -0.76 10.60
C GLN A 226 -26.21 0.43 10.85
N HIS A 227 -27.38 0.43 10.23
CA HIS A 227 -28.48 1.13 10.86
C HIS A 227 -28.92 0.26 12.03
N SER A 228 -28.33 0.53 13.18
CA SER A 228 -28.98 0.29 14.46
C SER A 228 -30.30 1.04 14.37
N GLN A 229 -31.40 0.29 14.36
CA GLN A 229 -32.71 0.88 14.54
C GLN A 229 -32.74 1.49 15.94
N SER A 230 -32.62 2.81 16.01
CA SER A 230 -33.12 3.61 17.12
C SER A 230 -34.41 4.27 16.64
N LYS A 231 -35.53 3.60 16.91
CA LYS A 231 -36.83 4.22 17.13
C LYS A 231 -37.45 3.54 18.34
#